data_AF-A0A946MWN3-F1
#
_entry.id   AF-A0A946MWN3-F1
#
_cell.length_a   1.000
_cell.length_b   1.000
_cell.length_c   1.000
_cell.angle_alpha   90.00
_cell.angle_beta   90.00
_cell.angle_gamma   90.00
#
_symmetry.space_group_name_H-M   'P 1'
#
loop_
_entity.id
_entity.type
_entity.pdbx_description
1 polymer ?
#
loop_
_entity_poly.entity_id
_entity_poly.type
_entity_poly.pdbx_seq_one_letter_code
_entity_poly.pdbx_strand_id
1 'polypeptide(L)'
;MTDQLSAKAEKIRCDACPVMCFIAEGKSGACDRYANHGGDLIRLDPLTVIESGVPAVAFLGTGDAPSGWDGDMIQARRQFVTAVGAGTTYPDYKPAPFIVSQQVDDIDMVTVVTEGIFSYCGVKVKIDSDRHIGHERAIVRANGEAIGHVMTGEYGSKMLSLGGVDHLTGGSKKEGRATCDALLQLCNREAVDLEIDAGATLTVQAGQPPIINGVAEKLMRVGCGSATIGMFAQQWAPHVDEVVVVDDHITGVLSEHEAGKGLDMAPSGIKVMGRKSTPGRYFQVAEPGTGWGGTDVEDPLSILKPADPKKAWPGLRLLMISTTGEQWAYFELDAGLVPQPATISAPLL
;
A
#
# COMPACT_ATOMS: atom_id res chain seq x y z
N MET A 1 -36.89 41.95 -44.75
CA MET A 1 -35.85 41.02 -44.26
C MET A 1 -36.58 39.92 -43.51
N THR A 2 -36.80 38.79 -44.17
CA THR A 2 -37.39 37.60 -43.56
C THR A 2 -36.29 36.91 -42.76
N ASP A 3 -36.43 36.90 -41.44
CA ASP A 3 -35.69 36.01 -40.55
C ASP A 3 -35.96 34.57 -40.99
N GLN A 4 -35.03 34.00 -41.76
CA GLN A 4 -34.93 32.55 -41.84
C GLN A 4 -34.45 32.09 -40.47
N LEU A 5 -35.38 31.58 -39.66
CA LEU A 5 -35.07 30.72 -38.53
C LEU A 5 -34.13 29.62 -39.04
N SER A 6 -32.84 29.78 -38.72
CA SER A 6 -31.80 28.81 -38.98
C SER A 6 -32.29 27.45 -38.49
N ALA A 7 -32.39 26.48 -39.40
CA ALA A 7 -32.73 25.11 -39.04
C ALA A 7 -31.73 24.63 -37.98
N LYS A 8 -32.22 24.36 -36.76
CA LYS A 8 -31.39 23.90 -35.65
C LYS A 8 -30.60 22.67 -36.09
N ALA A 9 -29.27 22.71 -35.88
CA ALA A 9 -28.37 21.70 -36.39
C ALA A 9 -28.62 20.34 -35.70
N GLU A 10 -28.84 19.28 -36.49
CA GLU A 10 -29.00 17.90 -35.98
C GLU A 10 -27.76 17.40 -35.22
N LYS A 11 -26.60 18.01 -35.50
CA LYS A 11 -25.32 17.75 -34.81
C LYS A 11 -24.63 19.06 -34.50
N ILE A 12 -24.11 19.18 -33.29
CA ILE A 12 -23.22 20.26 -32.88
C ILE A 12 -21.79 19.76 -32.75
N ARG A 13 -20.82 20.65 -32.97
CA ARG A 13 -19.43 20.40 -32.61
C ARG A 13 -19.21 20.94 -31.20
N CYS A 14 -18.95 20.05 -30.25
CA CYS A 14 -18.61 20.44 -28.89
C CYS A 14 -17.25 21.17 -28.89
N ASP A 15 -17.16 22.29 -28.20
CA ASP A 15 -15.92 23.06 -28.04
C ASP A 15 -15.44 23.10 -26.58
N ALA A 16 -16.06 22.32 -25.69
CA ALA A 16 -15.73 22.26 -24.27
C ALA A 16 -14.35 21.68 -23.97
N CYS A 17 -13.76 20.89 -24.88
CA CYS A 17 -12.42 20.33 -24.74
C CYS A 17 -11.75 20.09 -26.11
N PRO A 18 -10.43 19.84 -26.17
CA PRO A 18 -9.67 19.62 -27.40
C PRO A 18 -10.15 18.49 -28.32
N VAL A 19 -10.88 17.52 -27.79
CA VAL A 19 -11.42 16.39 -28.58
C VAL A 19 -12.40 16.87 -29.65
N MET A 20 -13.12 17.96 -29.37
CA MET A 20 -14.07 18.60 -30.28
C MET A 20 -15.07 17.63 -30.94
N CYS A 21 -15.63 16.71 -30.16
CA CYS A 21 -16.53 15.67 -30.67
C CYS A 21 -17.83 16.24 -31.28
N PHE A 22 -18.41 15.52 -32.25
CA PHE A 22 -19.72 15.84 -32.79
C PHE A 22 -20.82 15.13 -32.00
N ILE A 23 -21.81 15.88 -31.53
CA ILE A 23 -22.89 15.39 -30.69
C ILE A 23 -24.22 15.53 -31.43
N ALA A 24 -24.88 14.40 -31.68
CA ALA A 24 -26.21 14.38 -32.28
C ALA A 24 -27.29 14.81 -31.28
N GLU A 25 -28.40 15.36 -31.77
CA GLU A 25 -29.54 15.75 -30.95
C GLU A 25 -29.97 14.65 -29.96
N GLY A 26 -30.13 15.03 -28.69
CA GLY A 26 -30.52 14.11 -27.61
C GLY A 26 -29.44 13.09 -27.22
N LYS A 27 -28.19 13.24 -27.68
CA LYS A 27 -27.06 12.39 -27.30
C LYS A 27 -26.05 13.14 -26.45
N SER A 28 -25.31 12.38 -25.66
CA SER A 28 -24.11 12.85 -24.97
C SER A 28 -22.88 12.80 -25.89
N GLY A 29 -21.92 13.67 -25.62
CA GLY A 29 -20.60 13.63 -26.22
C GLY A 29 -19.72 12.52 -25.63
N ALA A 30 -18.52 12.35 -26.17
CA ALA A 30 -17.62 11.25 -25.80
C ALA A 30 -17.22 11.19 -24.31
N CYS A 31 -17.38 12.29 -23.57
CA CYS A 31 -17.10 12.36 -22.13
C CYS A 31 -18.34 12.18 -21.25
N ASP A 32 -19.54 12.03 -21.84
CA ASP A 32 -20.84 12.00 -21.18
C ASP A 32 -21.23 13.24 -20.35
N ARG A 33 -20.37 14.26 -20.27
CA ARG A 33 -20.61 15.50 -19.50
C ARG A 33 -21.35 16.58 -20.25
N TYR A 34 -21.38 16.49 -21.57
CA TYR A 34 -22.04 17.47 -22.42
C TYR A 34 -22.99 16.76 -23.38
N ALA A 35 -24.12 17.37 -23.67
CA ALA A 35 -25.09 16.87 -24.62
C ALA A 35 -25.56 17.96 -25.57
N ASN A 36 -26.08 17.53 -26.71
CA ASN A 36 -26.82 18.39 -27.63
C ASN A 36 -28.29 18.36 -27.25
N HIS A 37 -28.83 19.50 -26.85
CA HIS A 37 -30.26 19.66 -26.60
C HIS A 37 -30.79 20.86 -27.39
N GLY A 38 -31.55 20.58 -28.44
CA GLY A 38 -32.09 21.60 -29.32
C GLY A 38 -31.03 22.42 -30.06
N GLY A 39 -29.89 21.81 -30.42
CA GLY A 39 -28.75 22.51 -31.02
C GLY A 39 -27.88 23.29 -30.05
N ASP A 40 -28.16 23.23 -28.74
CA ASP A 40 -27.39 23.88 -27.69
C ASP A 40 -26.51 22.85 -26.96
N LEU A 41 -25.26 23.23 -26.67
CA LEU A 41 -24.35 22.43 -25.86
C LEU A 41 -24.70 22.63 -24.38
N ILE A 42 -25.29 21.62 -23.76
CA ILE A 42 -25.66 21.65 -22.34
C ILE A 42 -24.71 20.76 -21.53
N ARG A 43 -24.40 21.15 -20.29
CA ARG A 43 -23.65 20.31 -19.34
C ARG A 43 -24.63 19.39 -18.61
N LEU A 44 -24.31 18.09 -18.56
CA LEU A 44 -25.09 17.05 -17.90
C LEU A 44 -24.63 16.75 -16.47
N ASP A 45 -23.35 16.98 -16.18
CA ASP A 45 -22.72 16.57 -14.92
C ASP A 45 -22.27 17.80 -14.11
N PRO A 46 -22.82 18.04 -12.90
CA PRO A 46 -22.44 19.18 -12.08
C PRO A 46 -21.03 19.03 -11.50
N LEU A 47 -20.44 20.16 -11.09
CA LEU A 47 -19.22 20.14 -10.28
C LEU A 47 -19.51 19.46 -8.94
N THR A 48 -18.65 18.52 -8.54
CA THR A 48 -18.83 17.81 -7.27
C THR A 48 -18.31 18.63 -6.09
N VAL A 49 -19.24 19.07 -5.24
CA VAL A 49 -18.96 19.69 -3.94
C VAL A 49 -19.27 18.64 -2.87
N ILE A 50 -18.26 18.14 -2.16
CA ILE A 50 -18.42 17.01 -1.22
C ILE A 50 -19.45 17.37 -0.12
N GLU A 51 -19.41 18.61 0.36
CA GLU A 51 -20.29 19.13 1.41
C GLU A 51 -21.76 19.25 0.98
N SER A 52 -22.04 19.15 -0.32
CA SER A 52 -23.42 19.15 -0.84
C SER A 52 -24.16 17.82 -0.65
N GLY A 53 -23.52 16.81 -0.04
CA GLY A 53 -24.13 15.52 0.28
C GLY A 53 -24.06 14.50 -0.86
N VAL A 54 -23.11 14.64 -1.78
CA VAL A 54 -22.86 13.65 -2.84
C VAL A 54 -22.41 12.31 -2.26
N PRO A 55 -22.82 11.16 -2.82
CA PRO A 55 -22.30 9.86 -2.41
C PRO A 55 -20.78 9.80 -2.62
N ALA A 56 -20.02 9.67 -1.54
CA ALA A 56 -18.56 9.59 -1.56
C ALA A 56 -18.09 8.45 -0.64
N VAL A 57 -17.04 7.75 -1.07
CA VAL A 57 -16.39 6.72 -0.24
C VAL A 57 -15.32 7.40 0.61
N ALA A 58 -15.47 7.37 1.93
CA ALA A 58 -14.40 7.79 2.83
C ALA A 58 -13.22 6.83 2.70
N PHE A 59 -12.09 7.34 2.21
CA PHE A 59 -10.85 6.56 2.04
C PHE A 59 -10.21 6.18 3.39
N LEU A 60 -10.40 7.00 4.42
CA LEU A 60 -10.06 6.71 5.81
C LEU A 60 -11.35 6.55 6.60
N GLY A 61 -11.59 5.36 7.15
CA GLY A 61 -12.75 5.12 8.00
C GLY A 61 -12.65 5.93 9.29
N THR A 62 -13.68 6.72 9.60
CA THR A 62 -13.89 7.34 10.91
C THR A 62 -14.38 6.33 11.96
N GLY A 63 -14.08 5.05 11.78
CA GLY A 63 -14.43 3.98 12.70
C GLY A 63 -13.28 3.70 13.65
N ASP A 64 -13.51 3.96 14.94
CA ASP A 64 -12.70 3.56 16.10
C ASP A 64 -11.29 4.18 16.26
N ALA A 65 -11.17 5.51 16.12
CA ALA A 65 -10.02 6.23 16.67
C ALA A 65 -10.24 6.59 18.17
N PRO A 66 -9.32 6.25 19.09
CA PRO A 66 -9.34 6.73 20.47
C PRO A 66 -9.21 8.24 20.50
N SER A 67 -10.01 8.88 21.35
CA SER A 67 -10.06 10.31 21.66
C SER A 67 -8.73 11.09 21.50
N GLY A 68 -8.74 12.15 20.68
CA GLY A 68 -7.76 13.25 20.80
C GLY A 68 -7.29 13.93 19.53
N TRP A 69 -7.63 13.41 18.34
CA TRP A 69 -7.35 14.05 17.06
C TRP A 69 -8.62 14.05 16.21
N ASP A 70 -9.06 15.20 15.70
CA ASP A 70 -10.29 15.31 14.89
C ASP A 70 -10.06 14.98 13.41
N GLY A 71 -8.85 14.57 13.03
CA GLY A 71 -8.52 14.04 11.70
C GLY A 71 -8.46 15.09 10.59
N ASP A 72 -8.61 16.38 10.92
CA ASP A 72 -8.87 17.39 9.91
C ASP A 72 -7.59 17.96 9.26
N MET A 73 -7.06 17.25 8.26
CA MET A 73 -5.86 17.67 7.52
C MET A 73 -6.07 18.89 6.61
N ILE A 74 -7.33 19.24 6.29
CA ILE A 74 -7.70 20.23 5.26
C ILE A 74 -8.70 21.29 5.74
N GLN A 75 -9.08 21.25 7.01
CA GLN A 75 -10.14 22.06 7.59
C GLN A 75 -11.50 21.86 6.89
N ALA A 76 -12.06 20.65 6.94
CA ALA A 76 -13.35 20.22 6.35
C ALA A 76 -14.58 21.06 6.80
N ARG A 77 -14.41 22.03 7.70
CA ARG A 77 -15.39 23.10 7.97
C ARG A 77 -15.39 24.21 6.90
N ARG A 78 -14.43 24.20 5.96
CA ARG A 78 -14.33 25.09 4.80
C ARG A 78 -15.03 24.44 3.60
N GLN A 79 -15.64 25.23 2.72
CA GLN A 79 -16.16 24.72 1.45
C GLN A 79 -14.97 24.27 0.59
N PHE A 80 -14.79 22.96 0.40
CA PHE A 80 -13.70 22.40 -0.38
C PHE A 80 -14.19 21.95 -1.76
N VAL A 81 -13.76 22.68 -2.78
CA VAL A 81 -14.11 22.36 -4.17
C VAL A 81 -13.12 21.32 -4.71
N THR A 82 -13.60 20.12 -5.01
CA THR A 82 -12.80 19.09 -5.69
C THR A 82 -12.77 19.33 -7.19
N ALA A 83 -11.78 18.75 -7.87
CA ALA A 83 -11.73 18.74 -9.33
C ALA A 83 -12.64 17.65 -9.96
N VAL A 84 -13.33 16.84 -9.15
CA VAL A 84 -14.19 15.76 -9.66
C VAL A 84 -15.40 16.36 -10.36
N GLY A 85 -15.61 15.95 -11.61
CA GLY A 85 -16.66 16.53 -12.45
C GLY A 85 -16.39 17.98 -12.86
N ALA A 86 -15.17 18.53 -12.66
CA ALA A 86 -14.81 19.84 -13.20
C ALA A 86 -14.68 19.81 -14.73
N GLY A 87 -14.25 18.67 -15.29
CA GLY A 87 -13.81 18.59 -16.67
C GLY A 87 -12.39 19.10 -16.84
N THR A 88 -11.83 18.81 -18.01
CA THR A 88 -10.46 19.21 -18.35
C THR A 88 -10.44 19.91 -19.68
N THR A 89 -9.69 21.00 -19.73
CA THR A 89 -9.30 21.63 -20.98
C THR A 89 -7.95 21.09 -21.45
N TYR A 90 -7.22 20.29 -20.66
CA TYR A 90 -5.90 19.79 -21.05
C TYR A 90 -5.94 18.95 -22.35
N PRO A 91 -4.94 19.07 -23.25
CA PRO A 91 -3.81 20.01 -23.25
C PRO A 91 -4.08 21.33 -24.03
N ASP A 92 -5.15 22.06 -23.69
CA ASP A 92 -5.50 23.36 -24.28
C ASP A 92 -4.99 24.55 -23.45
N TYR A 93 -4.95 25.73 -24.05
CA TYR A 93 -4.68 27.01 -23.39
C TYR A 93 -5.90 27.60 -22.69
N LYS A 94 -7.07 26.97 -22.82
CA LYS A 94 -8.30 27.41 -22.13
C LYS A 94 -8.13 27.31 -20.61
N PRO A 95 -8.46 28.38 -19.85
CA PRO A 95 -8.42 28.36 -18.39
C PRO A 95 -9.24 27.21 -17.79
N ALA A 96 -8.93 26.88 -16.53
CA ALA A 96 -9.66 25.86 -15.79
C ALA A 96 -11.17 26.19 -15.76
N PRO A 97 -12.06 25.18 -15.93
CA PRO A 97 -13.50 25.43 -16.02
C PRO A 97 -14.12 26.12 -14.79
N PHE A 98 -13.51 25.95 -13.62
CA PHE A 98 -13.95 26.59 -12.39
C PHE A 98 -12.77 27.24 -11.66
N ILE A 99 -12.98 28.51 -11.31
CA ILE A 99 -12.07 29.32 -10.50
C ILE A 99 -12.93 29.88 -9.38
N VAL A 100 -12.64 29.48 -8.14
CA VAL A 100 -13.44 29.82 -6.96
C VAL A 100 -12.58 30.64 -6.03
N SER A 101 -13.09 31.78 -5.58
CA SER A 101 -12.41 32.63 -4.60
C SER A 101 -13.14 32.61 -3.27
N GLN A 102 -12.38 32.58 -2.18
CA GLN A 102 -12.87 32.74 -0.81
C GLN A 102 -11.86 33.55 0.00
N GLN A 103 -12.31 34.23 1.06
CA GLN A 103 -11.42 34.90 2.00
C GLN A 103 -11.27 34.03 3.25
N VAL A 104 -10.04 33.79 3.69
CA VAL A 104 -9.72 32.99 4.87
C VAL A 104 -8.74 33.78 5.73
N ASP A 105 -9.14 34.15 6.94
CA ASP A 105 -8.30 34.91 7.89
C ASP A 105 -7.67 36.16 7.25
N ASP A 106 -8.49 36.94 6.52
CA ASP A 106 -8.10 38.12 5.73
C ASP A 106 -7.15 37.84 4.56
N ILE A 107 -6.94 36.57 4.17
CA ILE A 107 -6.15 36.15 3.02
C ILE A 107 -7.08 35.73 1.88
N ASP A 108 -6.88 36.29 0.69
CA ASP A 108 -7.54 35.82 -0.53
C ASP A 108 -7.03 34.42 -0.92
N MET A 109 -7.92 33.43 -0.88
CA MET A 109 -7.66 32.08 -1.37
C MET A 109 -8.40 31.86 -2.69
N VAL A 110 -7.64 31.54 -3.74
CA VAL A 110 -8.17 31.19 -5.06
C VAL A 110 -7.90 29.73 -5.34
N THR A 111 -8.96 28.96 -5.58
CA THR A 111 -8.89 27.55 -5.97
C THR A 111 -9.23 27.43 -7.45
N VAL A 112 -8.27 26.92 -8.21
CA VAL A 112 -8.38 26.68 -9.65
C VAL A 112 -8.49 25.18 -9.86
N VAL A 113 -9.64 24.70 -10.35
CA VAL A 113 -9.89 23.24 -10.48
C VAL A 113 -9.99 22.82 -11.94
N THR A 114 -9.13 21.87 -12.31
CA THR A 114 -9.19 21.15 -13.57
C THR A 114 -9.08 19.67 -13.27
N GLU A 115 -9.85 18.85 -13.99
CA GLU A 115 -9.77 17.41 -13.86
C GLU A 115 -8.56 16.86 -14.62
N GLY A 116 -7.94 15.81 -14.09
CA GLY A 116 -6.92 15.04 -14.80
C GLY A 116 -7.56 14.05 -15.77
N ILE A 117 -6.88 13.75 -16.87
CA ILE A 117 -7.29 12.63 -17.74
C ILE A 117 -6.92 11.32 -17.03
N PHE A 118 -7.88 10.41 -16.94
CA PHE A 118 -7.71 9.13 -16.23
C PHE A 118 -6.55 8.30 -16.77
N SER A 119 -6.14 8.49 -18.03
CA SER A 119 -5.05 7.76 -18.67
C SER A 119 -3.71 7.84 -17.93
N TYR A 120 -3.47 8.86 -17.11
CA TYR A 120 -2.23 8.98 -16.32
C TYR A 120 -2.38 8.51 -14.87
N CYS A 121 -3.58 8.07 -14.47
CA CYS A 121 -3.86 7.65 -13.11
C CYS A 121 -3.28 6.26 -12.82
N GLY A 122 -2.88 6.05 -11.58
CA GLY A 122 -2.43 4.77 -11.06
C GLY A 122 -2.74 4.64 -9.58
N VAL A 123 -2.70 3.41 -9.08
CA VAL A 123 -2.87 3.07 -7.67
C VAL A 123 -1.61 2.38 -7.19
N LYS A 124 -1.15 2.79 -6.01
CA LYS A 124 -0.04 2.14 -5.31
C LYS A 124 -0.60 1.31 -4.17
N VAL A 125 -0.30 0.01 -4.16
CA VAL A 125 -0.79 -0.94 -3.15
C VAL A 125 0.36 -1.30 -2.23
N LYS A 126 0.19 -1.06 -0.92
CA LYS A 126 1.11 -1.47 0.14
C LYS A 126 0.64 -2.78 0.74
N ILE A 127 1.51 -3.79 0.76
CA ILE A 127 1.21 -5.12 1.32
C ILE A 127 2.15 -5.35 2.51
N ASP A 128 1.58 -5.24 3.71
CA ASP A 128 2.28 -5.41 4.99
C ASP A 128 2.26 -6.87 5.44
N SER A 129 2.80 -7.76 4.61
CA SER A 129 3.02 -9.19 4.91
C SER A 129 4.53 -9.48 4.91
N ASP A 130 4.94 -10.50 5.66
CA ASP A 130 6.30 -11.03 5.57
C ASP A 130 6.49 -11.95 4.36
N ARG A 131 5.43 -12.52 3.79
CA ARG A 131 5.51 -13.44 2.65
C ARG A 131 6.16 -12.80 1.43
N HIS A 132 7.00 -13.58 0.76
CA HIS A 132 7.49 -13.22 -0.56
C HIS A 132 6.34 -13.27 -1.59
N ILE A 133 6.10 -12.15 -2.27
CA ILE A 133 5.06 -12.06 -3.32
C ILE A 133 5.63 -12.11 -4.74
N GLY A 134 6.93 -11.88 -4.90
CA GLY A 134 7.62 -11.77 -6.19
C GLY A 134 8.76 -10.76 -6.13
N HIS A 135 9.64 -10.81 -7.13
CA HIS A 135 10.78 -9.90 -7.24
C HIS A 135 10.36 -8.51 -7.76
N GLU A 136 11.14 -7.49 -7.41
CA GLU A 136 10.99 -6.16 -8.00
C GLU A 136 11.03 -6.23 -9.54
N ARG A 137 10.12 -5.49 -10.18
CA ARG A 137 9.80 -5.49 -11.62
C ARG A 137 9.02 -6.71 -12.12
N ALA A 138 8.67 -7.68 -11.28
CA ALA A 138 7.74 -8.72 -11.68
C ALA A 138 6.40 -8.11 -12.12
N ILE A 139 5.85 -8.59 -13.22
CA ILE A 139 4.60 -8.07 -13.79
C ILE A 139 3.45 -8.46 -12.88
N VAL A 140 2.56 -7.51 -12.61
CA VAL A 140 1.30 -7.75 -11.90
C VAL A 140 0.19 -7.84 -12.94
N ARG A 141 -0.62 -8.89 -12.85
CA ARG A 141 -1.72 -9.15 -13.76
C ARG A 141 -3.07 -9.11 -13.07
N ALA A 142 -4.08 -8.63 -13.78
CA ALA A 142 -5.49 -8.79 -13.43
C ALA A 142 -6.25 -9.30 -14.66
N ASN A 143 -7.08 -10.32 -14.49
CA ASN A 143 -7.81 -10.96 -15.62
C ASN A 143 -6.88 -11.40 -16.77
N GLY A 144 -5.65 -11.83 -16.43
CA GLY A 144 -4.60 -12.25 -17.36
C GLY A 144 -3.84 -11.10 -18.07
N GLU A 145 -4.27 -9.86 -17.92
CA GLU A 145 -3.62 -8.70 -18.54
C GLU A 145 -2.58 -8.09 -17.60
N ALA A 146 -1.46 -7.58 -18.14
CA ALA A 146 -0.47 -6.87 -17.37
C ALA A 146 -1.01 -5.47 -17.00
N ILE A 147 -1.17 -5.19 -15.71
CA ILE A 147 -1.75 -3.92 -15.24
C ILE A 147 -0.77 -3.09 -14.41
N GLY A 148 0.44 -3.59 -14.20
CA GLY A 148 1.45 -2.96 -13.36
C GLY A 148 2.63 -3.86 -13.05
N HIS A 149 3.36 -3.53 -12.00
CA HIS A 149 4.50 -4.32 -11.54
C HIS A 149 4.72 -4.21 -10.03
N VAL A 150 5.46 -5.18 -9.47
CA VAL A 150 6.04 -5.09 -8.13
C VAL A 150 7.10 -4.00 -8.16
N MET A 151 6.88 -2.91 -7.44
CA MET A 151 7.79 -1.77 -7.38
C MET A 151 8.70 -1.87 -6.15
N THR A 152 9.57 -0.87 -6.00
CA THR A 152 10.47 -0.76 -4.86
C THR A 152 9.73 -0.89 -3.53
N GLY A 153 10.22 -1.79 -2.69
CA GLY A 153 9.71 -1.99 -1.33
C GLY A 153 9.92 -0.74 -0.46
N GLU A 154 8.93 -0.42 0.37
CA GLU A 154 8.96 0.76 1.23
C GLU A 154 8.66 0.35 2.67
N TYR A 155 9.47 0.82 3.63
CA TYR A 155 9.29 0.54 5.06
C TYR A 155 9.20 -0.96 5.42
N GLY A 156 9.83 -1.82 4.63
CA GLY A 156 9.80 -3.29 4.84
C GLY A 156 8.61 -3.99 4.18
N SER A 157 7.72 -3.24 3.52
CA SER A 157 6.53 -3.75 2.85
C SER A 157 6.79 -4.03 1.38
N LYS A 158 6.03 -4.98 0.83
CA LYS A 158 6.00 -5.21 -0.61
C LYS A 158 5.02 -4.22 -1.25
N MET A 159 5.38 -3.68 -2.42
CA MET A 159 4.66 -2.56 -3.04
C MET A 159 4.30 -2.90 -4.47
N LEU A 160 3.08 -2.57 -4.89
CA LEU A 160 2.64 -2.69 -6.27
C LEU A 160 2.38 -1.30 -6.85
N SER A 161 2.83 -1.06 -8.08
CA SER A 161 2.44 0.10 -8.88
C SER A 161 1.52 -0.38 -9.99
N LEU A 162 0.25 0.00 -9.92
CA LEU A 162 -0.80 -0.41 -10.86
C LEU A 162 -1.30 0.79 -11.67
N GLY A 163 -1.61 0.59 -12.95
CA GLY A 163 -2.11 1.62 -13.84
C GLY A 163 -1.01 2.45 -14.51
N GLY A 164 -1.36 3.67 -14.91
CA GLY A 164 -0.53 4.55 -15.73
C GLY A 164 -0.80 4.45 -17.22
N VAL A 165 -0.19 5.37 -17.98
CA VAL A 165 -0.49 5.60 -19.40
C VAL A 165 -0.24 4.39 -20.28
N ASP A 166 0.81 3.62 -19.98
CA ASP A 166 1.17 2.44 -20.75
C ASP A 166 0.10 1.35 -20.62
N HIS A 167 -0.41 1.12 -19.41
CA HIS A 167 -1.44 0.10 -19.16
C HIS A 167 -2.85 0.55 -19.54
N LEU A 168 -3.18 1.83 -19.33
CA LEU A 168 -4.51 2.35 -19.66
C LEU A 168 -4.71 2.62 -21.15
N THR A 169 -3.67 3.05 -21.85
CA THR A 169 -3.78 3.51 -23.25
C THR A 169 -2.67 3.05 -24.19
N GLY A 170 -1.50 2.64 -23.67
CA GLY A 170 -0.37 2.21 -24.48
C GLY A 170 -0.47 0.76 -24.99
N GLY A 171 -1.16 -0.09 -24.22
CA GLY A 171 -1.34 -1.50 -24.52
C GLY A 171 -2.57 -1.83 -25.38
N SER A 172 -3.11 -3.03 -25.17
CA SER A 172 -4.32 -3.46 -25.87
C SER A 172 -5.60 -2.86 -25.27
N LYS A 173 -6.70 -2.82 -26.03
CA LYS A 173 -8.02 -2.42 -25.47
C LYS A 173 -8.48 -3.37 -24.34
N LYS A 174 -8.01 -4.63 -24.33
CA LYS A 174 -8.33 -5.57 -23.26
C LYS A 174 -7.55 -5.22 -21.99
N GLU A 175 -6.27 -4.94 -22.13
CA GLU A 175 -5.38 -4.47 -21.04
C GLU A 175 -5.88 -3.19 -20.40
N GLY A 176 -6.23 -2.17 -21.20
CA GLY A 176 -6.74 -0.90 -20.69
C GLY A 176 -8.06 -1.05 -19.91
N ARG A 177 -8.93 -1.98 -20.32
CA ARG A 177 -10.16 -2.29 -19.58
C ARG A 177 -9.87 -3.00 -18.27
N ALA A 178 -9.07 -4.08 -18.30
CA ALA A 178 -8.69 -4.81 -17.08
C ALA A 178 -7.99 -3.90 -16.06
N THR A 179 -7.11 -3.01 -16.53
CA THR A 179 -6.46 -2.00 -15.70
C THR A 179 -7.48 -1.04 -15.09
N CYS A 180 -8.32 -0.41 -15.90
CA CYS A 180 -9.33 0.54 -15.43
C CYS A 180 -10.27 -0.10 -14.40
N ASP A 181 -10.78 -1.30 -14.70
CA ASP A 181 -11.68 -2.05 -13.82
C ASP A 181 -11.02 -2.36 -12.48
N ALA A 182 -9.76 -2.82 -12.47
CA ALA A 182 -9.02 -3.09 -11.23
C ALA A 182 -8.79 -1.83 -10.39
N LEU A 183 -8.40 -0.71 -11.02
CA LEU A 183 -8.21 0.56 -10.31
C LEU A 183 -9.51 1.07 -9.69
N LEU A 184 -10.62 1.00 -10.44
CA LEU A 184 -11.94 1.42 -9.96
C LEU A 184 -12.40 0.55 -8.79
N GLN A 185 -12.25 -0.77 -8.88
CA GLN A 185 -12.61 -1.69 -7.78
C GLN A 185 -11.79 -1.37 -6.52
N LEU A 186 -10.47 -1.28 -6.63
CA LEU A 186 -9.59 -0.95 -5.49
C LEU A 186 -9.95 0.38 -4.84
N CYS A 187 -10.17 1.43 -5.64
CA CYS A 187 -10.54 2.76 -5.14
C CYS A 187 -11.94 2.78 -4.51
N ASN A 188 -12.84 1.90 -4.96
CA ASN A 188 -14.16 1.69 -4.33
C ASN A 188 -14.12 0.67 -3.17
N ARG A 189 -12.93 0.28 -2.72
CA ARG A 189 -12.70 -0.68 -1.62
C ARG A 189 -13.29 -2.07 -1.91
N GLU A 190 -13.41 -2.43 -3.17
CA GLU A 190 -13.74 -3.78 -3.62
C GLU A 190 -12.46 -4.63 -3.69
N ALA A 191 -12.63 -5.95 -3.60
CA ALA A 191 -11.53 -6.90 -3.68
C ALA A 191 -11.12 -7.12 -5.14
N VAL A 192 -9.80 -7.19 -5.38
CA VAL A 192 -9.23 -7.48 -6.69
C VAL A 192 -8.25 -8.63 -6.59
N ASP A 193 -8.45 -9.63 -7.46
CA ASP A 193 -7.54 -10.74 -7.65
C ASP A 193 -6.41 -10.35 -8.61
N LEU A 194 -5.18 -10.59 -8.17
CA LEU A 194 -3.96 -10.28 -8.87
C LEU A 194 -3.05 -11.51 -8.96
N GLU A 195 -2.29 -11.60 -10.04
CA GLU A 195 -1.25 -12.62 -10.22
C GLU A 195 0.08 -11.92 -10.46
N ILE A 196 1.13 -12.31 -9.74
CA ILE A 196 2.48 -11.83 -9.97
C ILE A 196 3.23 -12.86 -10.82
N ASP A 197 3.78 -12.44 -11.95
CA ASP A 197 4.57 -13.30 -12.82
C ASP A 197 5.75 -13.91 -12.05
N ALA A 198 5.83 -15.24 -12.03
CA ALA A 198 6.80 -16.01 -11.23
C ALA A 198 6.77 -15.71 -9.71
N GLY A 199 5.62 -15.23 -9.21
CA GLY A 199 5.41 -14.88 -7.81
C GLY A 199 4.13 -15.48 -7.25
N ALA A 200 3.48 -14.73 -6.36
CA ALA A 200 2.27 -15.14 -5.66
C ALA A 200 0.98 -14.79 -6.41
N THR A 201 -0.10 -15.49 -6.09
CA THR A 201 -1.47 -15.03 -6.33
C THR A 201 -1.95 -14.24 -5.12
N LEU A 202 -2.68 -13.16 -5.36
CA LEU A 202 -3.10 -12.20 -4.34
C LEU A 202 -4.57 -11.85 -4.50
N THR A 203 -5.31 -11.74 -3.40
CA THR A 203 -6.55 -10.95 -3.35
C THR A 203 -6.29 -9.77 -2.43
N VAL A 204 -6.43 -8.56 -2.95
CA VAL A 204 -6.19 -7.32 -2.20
C VAL A 204 -7.45 -6.47 -2.13
N GLN A 205 -7.69 -5.87 -0.97
CA GLN A 205 -8.83 -4.98 -0.74
C GLN A 205 -8.45 -3.94 0.33
N ALA A 206 -8.80 -2.67 0.08
CA ALA A 206 -8.48 -1.59 1.01
C ALA A 206 -9.17 -1.79 2.38
N GLY A 207 -8.35 -1.94 3.42
CA GLY A 207 -8.79 -2.14 4.80
C GLY A 207 -9.14 -3.58 5.17
N GLN A 208 -8.85 -4.56 4.31
CA GLN A 208 -8.96 -5.99 4.64
C GLN A 208 -7.58 -6.65 4.58
N PRO A 209 -7.35 -7.73 5.35
CA PRO A 209 -6.13 -8.52 5.22
C PRO A 209 -5.99 -9.09 3.81
N PRO A 210 -4.80 -9.03 3.19
CA PRO A 210 -4.58 -9.64 1.88
C PRO A 210 -4.66 -11.16 1.97
N ILE A 211 -5.13 -11.80 0.89
CA ILE A 211 -5.07 -13.25 0.72
C ILE A 211 -3.91 -13.55 -0.21
N ILE A 212 -2.91 -14.29 0.25
CA ILE A 212 -1.69 -14.62 -0.51
C ILE A 212 -1.63 -16.13 -0.70
N ASN A 213 -1.61 -16.60 -1.96
CA ASN A 213 -1.64 -18.02 -2.31
C ASN A 213 -2.80 -18.78 -1.64
N GLY A 214 -3.97 -18.14 -1.54
CA GLY A 214 -5.17 -18.70 -0.90
C GLY A 214 -5.18 -18.63 0.64
N VAL A 215 -4.16 -18.05 1.28
CA VAL A 215 -4.07 -17.90 2.74
C VAL A 215 -4.29 -16.44 3.11
N ALA A 216 -5.33 -16.17 3.88
CA ALA A 216 -5.56 -14.84 4.44
C ALA A 216 -4.53 -14.53 5.53
N GLU A 217 -3.85 -13.38 5.41
CA GLU A 217 -2.97 -12.86 6.46
C GLU A 217 -3.76 -12.56 7.74
N LYS A 218 -3.17 -12.84 8.90
CA LYS A 218 -3.82 -12.56 10.19
C LYS A 218 -3.11 -11.44 10.95
N LEU A 219 -1.79 -11.40 10.86
CA LEU A 219 -0.96 -10.39 11.51
C LEU A 219 -0.24 -9.53 10.48
N MET A 220 -0.11 -8.25 10.81
CA MET A 220 0.55 -7.26 9.95
C MET A 220 2.05 -7.23 10.24
N ARG A 221 2.89 -7.19 9.20
CA ARG A 221 4.32 -6.93 9.37
C ARG A 221 4.53 -5.49 9.86
N VAL A 222 5.13 -5.34 11.04
CA VAL A 222 5.36 -4.04 11.68
C VAL A 222 6.69 -3.37 11.29
N GLY A 223 7.59 -4.11 10.64
CA GLY A 223 8.87 -3.60 10.16
C GLY A 223 9.85 -4.73 9.85
N CYS A 224 11.15 -4.40 9.82
CA CYS A 224 12.20 -5.40 9.75
C CYS A 224 12.48 -6.03 11.13
N GLY A 225 13.26 -7.12 11.20
CA GLY A 225 13.61 -7.78 12.46
C GLY A 225 14.27 -6.85 13.49
N SER A 226 15.10 -5.91 13.03
CA SER A 226 15.68 -4.87 13.90
C SER A 226 14.64 -3.88 14.45
N ALA A 227 13.65 -3.49 13.64
CA ALA A 227 12.57 -2.61 14.10
C ALA A 227 11.69 -3.34 15.11
N THR A 228 11.40 -4.62 14.86
CA THR A 228 10.64 -5.50 15.77
C THR A 228 11.32 -5.59 17.13
N ILE A 229 12.65 -5.79 17.17
CA ILE A 229 13.43 -5.70 18.42
C ILE A 229 13.24 -4.35 19.12
N GLY A 230 13.36 -3.24 18.38
CA GLY A 230 13.18 -1.91 18.95
C GLY A 230 11.81 -1.71 19.61
N MET A 231 10.75 -2.32 19.05
CA MET A 231 9.38 -2.20 19.55
C MET A 231 9.09 -3.08 20.77
N PHE A 232 9.67 -4.28 20.84
CA PHE A 232 9.28 -5.32 21.80
C PHE A 232 10.35 -5.71 22.83
N ALA A 233 11.55 -5.11 22.77
CA ALA A 233 12.65 -5.45 23.67
C ALA A 233 12.27 -5.38 25.17
N GLN A 234 11.52 -4.36 25.59
CA GLN A 234 11.12 -4.18 27.00
C GLN A 234 10.19 -5.30 27.49
N GLN A 235 9.35 -5.81 26.60
CA GLN A 235 8.40 -6.88 26.86
C GLN A 235 9.10 -8.24 26.90
N TRP A 236 10.14 -8.44 26.10
CA TRP A 236 10.88 -9.69 26.05
C TRP A 236 11.94 -9.85 27.14
N ALA A 237 12.70 -8.79 27.44
CA ALA A 237 13.87 -8.85 28.33
C ALA A 237 13.63 -9.53 29.71
N PRO A 238 12.47 -9.37 30.37
CA PRO A 238 12.22 -10.07 31.64
C PRO A 238 12.05 -11.60 31.50
N HIS A 239 11.74 -12.08 30.31
CA HIS A 239 11.26 -13.44 30.08
C HIS A 239 12.20 -14.31 29.25
N VAL A 240 13.17 -13.71 28.57
CA VAL A 240 14.18 -14.41 27.77
C VAL A 240 15.57 -13.84 28.00
N ASP A 241 16.59 -14.60 27.62
CA ASP A 241 17.98 -14.14 27.63
C ASP A 241 18.44 -13.72 26.21
N GLU A 242 17.77 -14.20 25.16
CA GLU A 242 17.96 -13.77 23.78
C GLU A 242 16.68 -13.86 22.95
N VAL A 243 16.52 -12.92 22.00
CA VAL A 243 15.55 -13.03 20.90
C VAL A 243 16.28 -12.91 19.58
N VAL A 244 16.02 -13.85 18.67
CA VAL A 244 16.42 -13.73 17.26
C VAL A 244 15.15 -13.54 16.43
N VAL A 245 15.03 -12.35 15.82
CA VAL A 245 13.90 -12.04 14.93
C VAL A 245 14.31 -12.37 13.49
N VAL A 246 13.72 -13.42 12.92
CA VAL A 246 14.00 -13.94 11.58
C VAL A 246 13.26 -13.11 10.53
N ASP A 247 13.99 -12.66 9.51
CA ASP A 247 13.48 -11.69 8.53
C ASP A 247 14.32 -11.74 7.22
N ASP A 248 13.66 -11.63 6.07
CA ASP A 248 14.27 -11.61 4.73
C ASP A 248 15.19 -10.41 4.46
N HIS A 249 14.88 -9.26 5.06
CA HIS A 249 15.64 -8.02 4.95
C HIS A 249 16.73 -7.91 6.04
N ILE A 250 16.33 -7.91 7.32
CA ILE A 250 17.25 -7.73 8.46
C ILE A 250 16.86 -8.64 9.61
N THR A 251 17.64 -9.71 9.82
CA THR A 251 17.54 -10.52 11.03
C THR A 251 18.10 -9.77 12.22
N GLY A 252 17.32 -9.74 13.30
CA GLY A 252 17.66 -9.06 14.54
C GLY A 252 18.18 -10.02 15.61
N VAL A 253 19.13 -9.59 16.44
CA VAL A 253 19.58 -10.30 17.66
C VAL A 253 19.54 -9.33 18.84
N LEU A 254 18.65 -9.58 19.81
CA LEU A 254 18.25 -8.62 20.84
C LEU A 254 19.40 -8.20 21.76
N SER A 255 20.13 -9.14 22.36
CA SER A 255 21.15 -8.80 23.37
C SER A 255 22.32 -7.98 22.82
N GLU A 256 22.59 -8.11 21.51
CA GLU A 256 23.59 -7.28 20.82
C GLU A 256 23.05 -5.94 20.33
N HIS A 257 21.74 -5.86 20.06
CA HIS A 257 21.07 -4.68 19.54
C HIS A 257 21.11 -3.54 20.57
N GLU A 258 21.07 -2.28 20.10
CA GLU A 258 21.08 -1.11 21.00
C GLU A 258 19.90 -1.12 21.99
N ALA A 259 18.76 -1.68 21.60
CA ALA A 259 17.62 -1.88 22.50
C ALA A 259 17.95 -2.83 23.67
N GLY A 260 18.62 -3.96 23.41
CA GLY A 260 19.04 -4.88 24.47
C GLY A 260 20.11 -4.28 25.37
N LYS A 261 21.07 -3.52 24.79
CA LYS A 261 22.05 -2.77 25.59
C LYS A 261 21.41 -1.71 26.47
N GLY A 262 20.41 -0.99 25.97
CA GLY A 262 19.66 0.00 26.75
C GLY A 262 18.85 -0.61 27.91
N LEU A 263 18.65 -1.92 27.90
CA LEU A 263 18.01 -2.70 28.97
C LEU A 263 19.04 -3.48 29.82
N ASP A 264 20.32 -3.17 29.68
CA ASP A 264 21.43 -3.84 30.38
C ASP A 264 21.44 -5.37 30.22
N MET A 265 20.95 -5.87 29.08
CA MET A 265 20.97 -7.30 28.79
C MET A 265 22.40 -7.83 28.64
N ALA A 266 22.69 -8.95 29.29
CA ALA A 266 23.96 -9.63 29.12
C ALA A 266 24.09 -10.19 27.69
N PRO A 267 25.24 -10.02 27.01
CA PRO A 267 25.46 -10.63 25.70
C PRO A 267 25.33 -12.16 25.77
N SER A 268 24.34 -12.72 25.08
CA SER A 268 23.96 -14.13 25.15
C SER A 268 25.02 -15.10 24.60
N GLY A 269 25.89 -14.62 23.70
CA GLY A 269 26.80 -15.47 22.93
C GLY A 269 26.15 -16.20 21.75
N ILE A 270 24.84 -16.02 21.52
CA ILE A 270 24.15 -16.52 20.32
C ILE A 270 24.69 -15.78 19.09
N LYS A 271 24.96 -16.53 18.02
CA LYS A 271 25.54 -16.01 16.78
C LYS A 271 24.69 -16.45 15.60
N VAL A 272 24.42 -15.52 14.70
CA VAL A 272 23.66 -15.77 13.47
C VAL A 272 24.61 -15.82 12.25
N MET A 273 24.21 -16.53 11.21
CA MET A 273 24.81 -16.48 9.87
C MET A 273 24.62 -15.09 9.22
N GLY A 274 25.08 -14.96 7.97
CA GLY A 274 24.98 -13.71 7.21
C GLY A 274 26.00 -12.63 7.57
N ARG A 275 25.78 -11.44 7.02
CA ARG A 275 26.66 -10.27 7.11
C ARG A 275 26.19 -9.33 8.22
N LYS A 276 26.98 -9.24 9.29
CA LYS A 276 26.76 -8.26 10.36
C LYS A 276 26.94 -6.83 9.82
N SER A 277 25.93 -6.00 10.00
CA SER A 277 25.99 -4.57 9.67
C SER A 277 26.37 -3.73 10.87
N THR A 278 25.59 -3.86 11.93
CA THR A 278 25.75 -3.19 13.23
C THR A 278 25.43 -4.23 14.32
N PRO A 279 25.82 -4.00 15.59
CA PRO A 279 25.47 -4.92 16.68
C PRO A 279 23.97 -5.29 16.65
N GLY A 280 23.67 -6.59 16.65
CA GLY A 280 22.31 -7.10 16.58
C GLY A 280 21.57 -6.98 15.25
N ARG A 281 22.23 -6.54 14.15
CA ARG A 281 21.61 -6.39 12.82
C ARG A 281 22.39 -7.15 11.74
N TYR A 282 21.74 -8.11 11.11
CA TYR A 282 22.36 -9.04 10.16
C TYR A 282 21.60 -9.02 8.82
N PHE A 283 22.32 -8.78 7.73
CA PHE A 283 21.82 -8.89 6.36
C PHE A 283 22.16 -10.25 5.76
N GLN A 284 21.42 -10.67 4.73
CA GLN A 284 21.74 -11.87 3.93
C GLN A 284 21.91 -13.12 4.82
N VAL A 285 20.99 -13.31 5.76
CA VAL A 285 20.95 -14.50 6.62
C VAL A 285 20.33 -15.67 5.86
N ALA A 286 19.32 -15.38 5.05
CA ALA A 286 18.57 -16.33 4.24
C ALA A 286 18.05 -15.61 2.98
N GLU A 287 17.61 -16.38 1.98
CA GLU A 287 17.01 -15.83 0.77
C GLU A 287 15.50 -15.59 0.97
N PRO A 288 14.84 -14.71 0.19
CA PRO A 288 13.40 -14.55 0.25
C PRO A 288 12.66 -15.84 -0.12
N GLY A 289 11.55 -16.14 0.58
CA GLY A 289 10.79 -17.36 0.40
C GLY A 289 9.45 -17.38 1.14
N THR A 290 8.95 -18.59 1.39
CA THR A 290 7.63 -18.83 2.01
C THR A 290 7.71 -19.41 3.44
N GLY A 291 8.92 -19.59 3.95
CA GLY A 291 9.22 -20.02 5.30
C GLY A 291 9.25 -18.87 6.31
N TRP A 292 10.13 -18.95 7.29
CA TRP A 292 10.17 -18.06 8.45
C TRP A 292 10.43 -16.60 8.10
N GLY A 293 9.54 -15.69 8.51
CA GLY A 293 9.72 -14.24 8.35
C GLY A 293 9.93 -13.81 6.90
N GLY A 294 9.33 -14.54 5.94
CA GLY A 294 9.47 -14.27 4.52
C GLY A 294 10.72 -14.84 3.86
N THR A 295 11.42 -15.76 4.52
CA THR A 295 12.66 -16.38 4.01
C THR A 295 12.41 -17.78 3.43
N ASP A 296 13.45 -18.41 2.90
CA ASP A 296 13.49 -19.83 2.52
C ASP A 296 13.77 -20.78 3.71
N VAL A 297 13.75 -20.28 4.95
CA VAL A 297 14.07 -21.04 6.16
C VAL A 297 12.83 -21.76 6.71
N GLU A 298 12.93 -23.08 6.86
CA GLU A 298 11.90 -23.90 7.53
C GLU A 298 12.20 -24.11 9.02
N ASP A 299 13.45 -24.44 9.35
CA ASP A 299 13.93 -24.57 10.73
C ASP A 299 14.69 -23.30 11.13
N PRO A 300 14.18 -22.49 12.08
CA PRO A 300 14.84 -21.26 12.48
C PRO A 300 16.22 -21.49 13.08
N LEU A 301 16.53 -22.67 13.66
CA LEU A 301 17.86 -22.94 14.21
C LEU A 301 18.93 -23.08 13.14
N SER A 302 18.54 -23.38 11.89
CA SER A 302 19.47 -23.53 10.77
C SER A 302 20.28 -22.26 10.49
N ILE A 303 19.79 -21.08 10.92
CA ILE A 303 20.46 -19.79 10.74
C ILE A 303 21.51 -19.49 11.82
N LEU A 304 21.60 -20.32 12.86
CA LEU A 304 22.50 -20.13 13.99
C LEU A 304 23.87 -20.74 13.71
N LYS A 305 24.91 -20.06 14.20
CA LYS A 305 26.26 -20.61 14.36
C LYS A 305 26.40 -21.22 15.76
N PRO A 306 27.42 -22.07 16.01
CA PRO A 306 27.73 -22.49 17.37
C PRO A 306 27.84 -21.30 18.32
N ALA A 307 27.18 -21.40 19.48
CA ALA A 307 27.18 -20.36 20.50
C ALA A 307 28.61 -20.11 21.01
N ASP A 308 28.89 -18.88 21.44
CA ASP A 308 30.19 -18.52 22.02
C ASP A 308 30.33 -19.12 23.43
N PRO A 309 31.21 -20.12 23.66
CA PRO A 309 31.31 -20.77 24.96
C PRO A 309 31.90 -19.87 26.04
N LYS A 310 32.44 -18.69 25.69
CA LYS A 310 32.91 -17.70 26.67
C LYS A 310 31.79 -16.79 27.18
N LYS A 311 30.62 -16.80 26.53
CA LYS A 311 29.49 -15.90 26.84
C LYS A 311 28.21 -16.66 27.14
N ALA A 312 27.90 -17.71 26.37
CA ALA A 312 26.70 -18.51 26.55
C ALA A 312 26.82 -19.46 27.76
N TRP A 313 25.66 -19.83 28.32
CA TRP A 313 25.56 -20.74 29.48
C TRP A 313 24.44 -21.77 29.30
N PRO A 314 24.53 -22.96 29.94
CA PRO A 314 23.42 -23.90 29.99
C PRO A 314 22.19 -23.29 30.67
N GLY A 315 21.01 -23.52 30.10
CA GLY A 315 19.73 -22.96 30.56
C GLY A 315 19.40 -21.56 30.00
N LEU A 316 20.23 -20.99 29.13
CA LEU A 316 19.93 -19.73 28.44
C LEU A 316 18.68 -19.89 27.58
N ARG A 317 17.72 -18.99 27.79
CA ARG A 317 16.38 -18.96 27.17
C ARG A 317 16.40 -18.18 25.86
N LEU A 318 16.17 -18.86 24.75
CA LEU A 318 16.20 -18.31 23.40
C LEU A 318 14.82 -18.35 22.75
N LEU A 319 14.34 -17.19 22.30
CA LEU A 319 13.15 -17.08 21.46
C LEU A 319 13.56 -16.81 20.00
N MET A 320 13.18 -17.71 19.10
CA MET A 320 13.19 -17.48 17.65
C MET A 320 11.79 -17.01 17.25
N ILE A 321 11.66 -15.89 16.53
CA ILE A 321 10.36 -15.31 16.16
C ILE A 321 10.40 -14.61 14.80
N SER A 322 9.32 -14.63 14.01
CA SER A 322 9.18 -13.81 12.80
C SER A 322 8.81 -12.36 13.14
N THR A 323 8.83 -11.45 12.17
CA THR A 323 8.40 -10.06 12.40
C THR A 323 6.90 -9.88 12.63
N THR A 324 6.09 -10.83 12.17
CA THR A 324 4.65 -10.89 12.42
C THR A 324 4.32 -11.55 13.75
N GLY A 325 5.23 -12.38 14.28
CA GLY A 325 4.99 -13.21 15.46
C GLY A 325 4.15 -14.46 15.19
N GLU A 326 3.70 -14.69 13.95
CA GLU A 326 2.93 -15.90 13.58
C GLU A 326 3.79 -17.17 13.70
N GLN A 327 5.08 -17.05 13.43
CA GLN A 327 6.06 -18.13 13.57
C GLN A 327 6.94 -17.81 14.77
N TRP A 328 6.95 -18.71 15.75
CA TRP A 328 7.83 -18.62 16.90
C TRP A 328 8.20 -20.00 17.43
N ALA A 329 9.35 -20.08 18.08
CA ALA A 329 9.85 -21.29 18.72
C ALA A 329 10.75 -20.91 19.89
N TYR A 330 10.62 -21.65 20.98
CA TYR A 330 11.30 -21.36 22.25
C TYR A 330 12.25 -22.50 22.62
N PHE A 331 13.46 -22.14 23.04
CA PHE A 331 14.54 -23.08 23.29
C PHE A 331 15.29 -22.75 24.58
N GLU A 332 15.90 -23.76 25.18
CA GLU A 332 16.91 -23.60 26.22
C GLU A 332 18.21 -24.28 25.78
N LEU A 333 19.35 -23.63 26.04
CA LEU A 333 20.66 -24.21 25.76
C LEU A 333 20.95 -25.38 26.71
N ASP A 334 21.31 -26.54 26.17
CA ASP A 334 21.76 -27.68 26.98
C ASP A 334 23.19 -27.50 27.55
N ALA A 335 23.71 -28.52 28.23
CA ALA A 335 25.08 -28.51 28.77
C ALA A 335 26.16 -28.37 27.69
N GLY A 336 25.86 -28.74 26.44
CA GLY A 336 26.71 -28.57 25.27
C GLY A 336 26.52 -27.24 24.54
N LEU A 337 25.69 -26.33 25.08
CA LEU A 337 25.31 -25.06 24.46
C LEU A 337 24.63 -25.26 23.09
N VAL A 338 23.81 -26.31 22.97
CA VAL A 338 22.94 -26.54 21.81
C VAL A 338 21.51 -26.21 22.19
N PRO A 339 20.77 -25.41 21.40
CA PRO A 339 19.37 -25.11 21.68
C PRO A 339 18.52 -26.38 21.63
N GLN A 340 17.78 -26.66 22.71
CA GLN A 340 16.81 -27.75 22.80
C GLN A 340 15.40 -27.17 22.92
N PRO A 341 14.38 -27.73 22.24
CA PRO A 341 13.00 -27.26 22.36
C PRO A 341 12.56 -27.23 23.83
N ALA A 342 11.99 -26.11 24.25
CA ALA A 342 11.52 -25.89 25.61
C ALA A 342 10.08 -25.36 25.61
N THR A 343 9.43 -25.43 26.78
CA THR A 343 8.07 -24.89 26.92
C THR A 343 8.14 -23.38 27.13
N ILE A 344 7.47 -22.62 26.25
CA ILE A 344 7.41 -21.17 26.38
C ILE A 344 6.64 -20.76 27.64
N SER A 345 7.07 -19.67 28.28
CA SER A 345 6.40 -19.15 29.47
C SER A 345 5.10 -18.42 29.12
N ALA A 346 4.09 -18.49 29.99
CA ALA A 346 2.79 -17.86 29.75
C ALA A 346 2.83 -16.34 29.41
N PRO A 347 3.73 -15.51 29.97
CA PRO A 347 3.84 -14.10 29.58
C PRO A 347 4.29 -13.84 28.14
N LEU A 348 4.79 -14.86 27.43
CA LEU A 348 5.26 -14.76 26.05
C LEU A 348 4.27 -15.37 25.03
N LEU A 349 3.13 -15.92 25.48
CA LEU A 349 2.04 -16.46 24.65
C LEU A 349 1.01 -15.38 24.33
#